data_AF-W0GR47-F1
#
_entry.id   AF-W0GR47-F1
#
_cell.length_a   1.000
_cell.length_b   1.000
_cell.length_c   1.000
_cell.angle_alpha   90.00
_cell.angle_beta   90.00
_cell.angle_gamma   90.00
#
_symmetry.space_group_name_H-M   'P 1'
#
loop_
_entity.id
_entity.type
_entity.pdbx_description
1 polymer ?
#
loop_
_entity_poly.entity_id
_entity_poly.type
_entity_poly.pdbx_seq_one_letter_code
_entity_poly.pdbx_strand_id
1 'polypeptide(L)'
;MRQPKSFGFTRFWIIFSSIFGIIGVVIMSIAYFYYLDKFNNGTLNNVDPNTAEIFLMNSYSYLGSFKVILLIAIMFTLFSTIICNIGLIRYAAKSTDEELCANKWSLAVLSLSLGGFFAPFALTWLPDTDVKATKNARVTIVRYLGTSWLLGAIFSIVAIMVFYARANDHSWTKVGDYYPANPKQVFTAVIAVLAVASALSLLFVPWFYNQNTVAHMIAETSLGKWYRFISTLYTVIVTMLLIIQIITAVLKLIEIFTSIFQNNQGAGSSFISIMRFTMSLISTMFMIYLIVKVIAGLWKRSDNYMISIPQYREADQTRTTY
;
A
#
# COMPACT_ATOMS: atom_id res chain seq x y z
N MET A 1 -18.41 -19.96 26.21
CA MET A 1 -17.86 -18.63 26.56
C MET A 1 -16.39 -18.61 26.19
N ARG A 2 -16.00 -17.96 25.07
CA ARG A 2 -14.59 -17.81 24.70
C ARG A 2 -14.04 -16.58 25.42
N GLN A 3 -12.99 -16.76 26.21
CA GLN A 3 -12.29 -15.64 26.84
C GLN A 3 -11.95 -14.57 25.79
N PRO A 4 -12.11 -13.27 26.09
CA PRO A 4 -11.65 -12.23 25.19
C PRO A 4 -10.13 -12.39 25.06
N LYS A 5 -9.64 -12.77 23.87
CA LYS A 5 -8.22 -12.65 23.55
C LYS A 5 -7.81 -11.23 23.94
N SER A 6 -6.74 -11.08 24.74
CA SER A 6 -6.38 -9.76 25.25
C SER A 6 -6.17 -8.81 24.06
N PHE A 7 -6.93 -7.72 24.01
CA PHE A 7 -6.81 -6.72 22.95
C PHE A 7 -5.38 -6.17 22.87
N GLY A 8 -4.65 -6.19 23.99
CA GLY A 8 -3.21 -5.91 24.06
C GLY A 8 -2.35 -6.83 23.17
N PHE A 9 -2.64 -8.13 23.08
CA PHE A 9 -1.91 -9.05 22.20
C PHE A 9 -2.13 -8.69 20.72
N THR A 10 -3.37 -8.42 20.32
CA THR A 10 -3.68 -8.04 18.94
C THR A 10 -3.04 -6.69 18.57
N ARG A 11 -3.12 -5.69 19.46
CA ARG A 11 -2.48 -4.37 19.27
C ARG A 11 -0.96 -4.50 19.16
N PHE A 12 -0.35 -5.32 20.01
CA PHE A 12 1.08 -5.60 19.98
C PHE A 12 1.50 -6.14 18.61
N TRP A 13 0.82 -7.16 18.07
CA TRP A 13 1.17 -7.74 16.77
C TRP A 13 0.94 -6.78 15.59
N ILE A 14 -0.08 -5.93 15.66
CA ILE A 14 -0.30 -4.89 14.64
C ILE A 14 0.88 -3.90 14.65
N ILE A 15 1.28 -3.40 15.82
CA ILE A 15 2.39 -2.44 15.95
C ILE A 15 3.71 -3.09 15.55
N PHE A 16 3.98 -4.29 16.08
CA PHE A 16 5.20 -5.05 15.81
C PHE A 16 5.37 -5.33 14.31
N SER A 17 4.34 -5.88 13.66
CA SER A 17 4.39 -6.15 12.22
C SER A 17 4.54 -4.87 11.38
N SER A 18 3.92 -3.77 11.81
CA SER A 18 4.05 -2.47 11.16
C SER A 18 5.49 -1.93 11.23
N ILE A 19 6.14 -2.05 12.39
CA ILE A 19 7.54 -1.63 12.59
C ILE A 19 8.48 -2.48 11.71
N PHE A 20 8.30 -3.81 11.73
CA PHE A 20 9.09 -4.71 10.89
C PHE A 20 8.92 -4.41 9.40
N GLY A 21 7.71 -4.10 8.95
CA GLY A 21 7.45 -3.69 7.56
C GLY A 21 8.20 -2.41 7.17
N ILE A 22 8.20 -1.39 8.05
CA ILE A 22 8.94 -0.14 7.83
C ILE A 22 10.45 -0.42 7.75
N ILE A 23 11.01 -1.16 8.71
CA ILE A 23 12.44 -1.47 8.73
C ILE A 23 12.85 -2.24 7.47
N GLY A 24 12.08 -3.27 7.09
CA GLY A 24 12.36 -4.08 5.92
C GLY A 24 12.42 -3.26 4.63
N VAL A 25 11.43 -2.39 4.40
CA VAL A 25 11.38 -1.60 3.16
C VAL A 25 12.46 -0.52 3.12
N VAL A 26 12.84 0.04 4.28
CA VAL A 26 13.94 1.02 4.38
C VAL A 26 15.27 0.34 4.06
N ILE A 27 15.54 -0.83 4.64
CA ILE A 27 16.77 -1.60 4.34
C ILE A 27 16.82 -1.96 2.85
N MET A 28 15.73 -2.46 2.28
CA MET A 28 15.69 -2.80 0.84
C MET A 28 15.90 -1.58 -0.05
N SER A 29 15.35 -0.43 0.30
CA SER A 29 15.52 0.80 -0.49
C SER A 29 16.95 1.35 -0.39
N ILE A 30 17.55 1.32 0.80
CA ILE A 30 18.97 1.68 0.99
C ILE A 30 19.86 0.74 0.19
N ALA A 31 19.61 -0.57 0.26
CA ALA A 31 20.36 -1.56 -0.51
C ALA A 31 20.24 -1.29 -2.03
N TYR A 32 19.04 -1.01 -2.54
CA TYR A 32 18.83 -0.67 -3.94
C TYR A 32 19.68 0.53 -4.38
N PHE A 33 19.61 1.65 -3.67
CA PHE A 33 20.40 2.84 -4.01
C PHE A 33 21.90 2.64 -3.82
N TYR A 34 22.31 1.85 -2.83
CA TYR A 34 23.72 1.49 -2.63
C TYR A 34 24.29 0.67 -3.80
N TYR A 35 23.54 -0.34 -4.28
CA TYR A 35 23.96 -1.14 -5.42
C TYR A 35 23.90 -0.34 -6.73
N LEU A 36 22.91 0.55 -6.89
CA LEU A 36 22.84 1.47 -8.03
C LEU A 36 24.08 2.38 -8.10
N ASP A 37 24.49 2.95 -6.97
CA ASP A 37 25.67 3.81 -6.89
C ASP A 37 26.96 3.04 -7.22
N LYS A 38 27.13 1.83 -6.66
CA LYS A 38 28.27 0.97 -7.00
C LYS A 38 28.31 0.55 -8.45
N PHE A 39 27.15 0.26 -9.04
CA PHE A 39 27.02 -0.11 -10.44
C PHE A 39 27.38 1.06 -11.36
N ASN A 40 26.90 2.27 -11.07
CA ASN A 40 27.28 3.46 -11.82
C ASN A 40 28.76 3.79 -11.65
N ASN A 41 29.35 3.57 -10.48
CA ASN A 41 30.77 3.81 -10.25
C ASN A 41 31.69 2.68 -10.74
N GLY A 42 31.16 1.61 -11.35
CA GLY A 42 31.95 0.47 -11.83
C GLY A 42 32.66 -0.33 -10.73
N THR A 43 32.22 -0.21 -9.48
CA THR A 43 32.81 -0.86 -8.29
C THR A 43 32.02 -2.08 -7.80
N LEU A 44 31.04 -2.52 -8.59
CA LEU A 44 30.17 -3.63 -8.27
C LEU A 44 30.90 -4.96 -8.49
N ASN A 45 31.71 -5.37 -7.52
CA ASN A 45 32.40 -6.66 -7.53
C ASN A 45 31.46 -7.78 -7.05
N ASN A 46 31.47 -8.94 -7.72
CA ASN A 46 30.76 -10.18 -7.32
C ASN A 46 29.22 -10.20 -7.47
N VAL A 47 28.63 -9.36 -8.30
CA VAL A 47 27.22 -9.51 -8.72
C VAL A 47 27.21 -9.99 -10.17
N ASP A 48 26.43 -11.03 -10.47
CA ASP A 48 26.25 -11.50 -11.85
C ASP A 48 25.80 -10.30 -12.72
N PRO A 49 26.57 -9.94 -13.76
CA PRO A 49 26.26 -8.81 -14.64
C PRO A 49 24.83 -8.86 -15.17
N ASN A 50 24.32 -10.06 -15.46
CA ASN A 50 22.95 -10.25 -15.96
C ASN A 50 21.89 -9.85 -14.94
N THR A 51 22.14 -10.09 -13.65
CA THR A 51 21.20 -9.72 -12.58
C THR A 51 21.24 -8.21 -12.31
N ALA A 52 22.44 -7.62 -12.30
CA ALA A 52 22.61 -6.18 -12.15
C ALA A 52 21.94 -5.42 -13.30
N GLU A 53 22.09 -5.91 -14.53
CA GLU A 53 21.48 -5.32 -15.73
C GLU A 53 19.96 -5.42 -15.78
N ILE A 54 19.30 -6.33 -15.05
CA ILE A 54 17.83 -6.38 -15.01
C ILE A 54 17.27 -5.28 -14.11
N PHE A 55 17.91 -5.03 -12.96
CA PHE A 55 17.37 -4.19 -11.88
C PHE A 55 17.93 -2.76 -11.84
N LEU A 56 19.16 -2.56 -12.34
CA LEU A 56 19.87 -1.29 -12.24
C LEU A 56 19.85 -0.55 -13.59
N MET A 57 19.87 0.77 -13.49
CA MET A 57 19.89 1.69 -14.62
C MET A 57 21.21 2.47 -14.58
N ASN A 58 21.88 2.65 -15.71
CA ASN A 58 23.13 3.43 -15.81
C ASN A 58 23.20 4.35 -17.06
N SER A 59 22.18 4.34 -17.92
CA SER A 59 22.10 5.07 -19.19
C SER A 59 20.71 5.68 -19.39
N TYR A 60 20.63 6.82 -20.08
CA TYR A 60 19.37 7.47 -20.46
C TYR A 60 18.48 6.62 -21.35
N SER A 61 19.08 5.68 -22.10
CA SER A 61 18.35 4.68 -22.87
C SER A 61 17.37 3.88 -22.01
N TYR A 62 17.74 3.58 -20.75
CA TYR A 62 16.88 2.87 -19.80
C TYR A 62 15.70 3.70 -19.29
N LEU A 63 15.71 5.03 -19.48
CA LEU A 63 14.57 5.88 -19.10
C LEU A 63 13.31 5.57 -19.91
N GLY A 64 13.47 4.96 -21.09
CA GLY A 64 12.38 4.47 -21.93
C GLY A 64 11.97 3.02 -21.71
N SER A 65 12.55 2.34 -20.70
CA SER A 65 12.37 0.90 -20.48
C SER A 65 11.51 0.59 -19.26
N PHE A 66 11.16 -0.69 -19.09
CA PHE A 66 10.41 -1.18 -17.90
C PHE A 66 11.14 -0.89 -16.58
N LYS A 67 12.46 -0.64 -16.60
CA LYS A 67 13.25 -0.36 -15.40
C LYS A 67 12.81 0.92 -14.69
N VAL A 68 12.36 1.94 -15.43
CA VAL A 68 11.78 3.15 -14.81
C VAL A 68 10.46 2.84 -14.12
N ILE A 69 9.62 2.01 -14.73
CA ILE A 69 8.37 1.56 -14.13
C ILE A 69 8.65 0.78 -12.84
N LEU A 70 9.70 -0.06 -12.85
CA LEU A 70 10.14 -0.79 -11.67
C LEU A 70 10.60 0.17 -10.56
N LEU A 71 11.41 1.19 -10.87
CA LEU A 71 11.82 2.20 -9.89
C LEU A 71 10.63 2.94 -9.29
N ILE A 72 9.66 3.34 -10.12
CA ILE A 72 8.41 3.97 -9.66
C ILE A 72 7.66 3.01 -8.73
N ALA A 73 7.51 1.74 -9.12
CA ALA A 73 6.84 0.73 -8.29
C ALA A 73 7.54 0.55 -6.93
N ILE A 74 8.87 0.55 -6.88
CA ILE A 74 9.65 0.50 -5.63
C ILE A 74 9.36 1.73 -4.78
N MET A 75 9.39 2.94 -5.34
CA MET A 75 9.13 4.18 -4.59
C MET A 75 7.69 4.23 -4.04
N PHE A 76 6.70 3.87 -4.86
CA PHE A 76 5.31 3.80 -4.40
C PHE A 76 5.11 2.74 -3.31
N THR A 77 5.79 1.59 -3.42
CA THR A 77 5.76 0.54 -2.39
C THR A 77 6.42 1.02 -1.10
N LEU A 78 7.57 1.70 -1.18
CA LEU A 78 8.28 2.28 -0.04
C LEU A 78 7.40 3.26 0.75
N PHE A 79 6.86 4.28 0.08
CA PHE A 79 6.08 5.31 0.76
C PHE A 79 4.71 4.82 1.20
N SER A 80 4.07 3.94 0.43
CA SER A 80 2.87 3.24 0.90
C SER A 80 3.18 2.48 2.18
N THR A 81 4.28 1.73 2.21
CA THR A 81 4.66 0.91 3.37
C THR A 81 4.92 1.77 4.59
N ILE A 82 5.65 2.87 4.45
CA ILE A 82 5.93 3.78 5.57
C ILE A 82 4.64 4.42 6.08
N ILE A 83 3.86 5.08 5.22
CA ILE A 83 2.73 5.91 5.65
C ILE A 83 1.57 5.08 6.18
N CYS A 84 1.24 3.96 5.52
CA CYS A 84 0.13 3.12 5.98
C CYS A 84 0.48 2.38 7.29
N ASN A 85 1.73 1.95 7.50
CA ASN A 85 2.17 1.39 8.79
C ASN A 85 2.21 2.43 9.91
N ILE A 86 2.63 3.67 9.62
CA ILE A 86 2.49 4.78 10.59
C ILE A 86 1.01 4.99 10.94
N GLY A 87 0.10 4.89 9.96
CA GLY A 87 -1.33 4.92 10.18
C GLY A 87 -1.80 3.80 11.12
N LEU A 88 -1.42 2.56 10.85
CA LEU A 88 -1.75 1.40 11.69
C LEU A 88 -1.24 1.56 13.12
N ILE A 89 0.01 1.99 13.31
CA ILE A 89 0.59 2.23 14.64
C ILE A 89 -0.19 3.32 15.38
N ARG A 90 -0.46 4.45 14.72
CA ARG A 90 -1.23 5.56 15.33
C ARG A 90 -2.64 5.13 15.72
N TYR A 91 -3.30 4.30 14.90
CA TYR A 91 -4.62 3.77 15.22
C TYR A 91 -4.58 2.76 16.36
N ALA A 92 -3.69 1.77 16.29
CA ALA A 92 -3.58 0.73 17.32
C ALA A 92 -3.16 1.29 18.70
N ALA A 93 -2.36 2.36 18.72
CA ALA A 93 -1.90 3.00 19.96
C ALA A 93 -2.92 3.98 20.56
N LYS A 94 -3.71 4.68 19.74
CA LYS A 94 -4.59 5.78 20.22
C LYS A 94 -6.08 5.46 20.27
N SER A 95 -6.54 4.43 19.56
CA SER A 95 -7.97 4.07 19.56
C SER A 95 -8.36 3.20 20.76
N THR A 96 -9.61 3.29 21.19
CA THR A 96 -10.21 2.34 22.16
C THR A 96 -10.44 0.98 21.49
N ASP A 97 -10.66 -0.08 22.28
CA ASP A 97 -10.85 -1.44 21.74
C ASP A 97 -12.11 -1.52 20.86
N GLU A 98 -13.17 -0.80 21.24
CA GLU A 98 -14.40 -0.67 20.48
C GLU A 98 -14.17 0.02 19.14
N GLU A 99 -13.40 1.11 19.12
CA GLU A 99 -13.02 1.80 17.89
C GLU A 99 -12.19 0.92 16.96
N LEU A 100 -11.32 0.08 17.52
CA LEU A 100 -10.46 -0.81 16.73
C LEU A 100 -11.28 -1.89 16.02
N CYS A 101 -12.24 -2.49 16.73
CA CYS A 101 -13.19 -3.45 16.16
C CYS A 101 -14.09 -2.81 15.10
N ALA A 102 -14.62 -1.62 15.37
CA ALA A 102 -15.54 -0.92 14.47
C ALA A 102 -14.87 -0.46 13.16
N ASN A 103 -13.57 -0.20 13.18
CA ASN A 103 -12.80 0.28 12.02
C ASN A 103 -11.92 -0.78 11.36
N LYS A 104 -12.01 -2.06 11.77
CA LYS A 104 -11.08 -3.11 11.37
C LYS A 104 -10.90 -3.28 9.86
N TRP A 105 -11.96 -3.08 9.07
CA TRP A 105 -11.92 -3.20 7.61
C TRP A 105 -11.15 -2.05 6.95
N SER A 106 -11.27 -0.83 7.48
CA SER A 106 -10.49 0.32 7.00
C SER A 106 -9.00 0.16 7.33
N LEU A 107 -8.68 -0.42 8.49
CA LEU A 107 -7.31 -0.75 8.89
C LEU A 107 -6.74 -1.90 8.06
N ALA A 108 -7.58 -2.88 7.71
CA ALA A 108 -7.19 -3.98 6.84
C ALA A 108 -6.83 -3.48 5.43
N VAL A 109 -7.47 -2.43 4.91
CA VAL A 109 -7.03 -1.78 3.64
C VAL A 109 -5.61 -1.24 3.75
N LEU A 110 -5.31 -0.51 4.83
CA LEU A 110 -3.97 0.06 5.05
C LEU A 110 -2.91 -1.03 5.10
N SER A 111 -3.27 -2.19 5.65
CA SER A 111 -2.37 -3.33 5.74
C SER A 111 -2.24 -4.13 4.43
N LEU A 112 -3.33 -4.30 3.68
CA LEU A 112 -3.35 -5.07 2.42
C LEU A 112 -2.71 -4.33 1.27
N SER A 113 -2.74 -2.99 1.29
CA SER A 113 -2.08 -2.15 0.30
C SER A 113 -0.55 -2.36 0.25
N LEU A 114 0.02 -3.12 1.20
CA LEU A 114 1.47 -3.23 1.47
C LEU A 114 2.04 -4.65 1.43
N GLY A 115 1.24 -5.68 1.14
CA GLY A 115 1.72 -7.06 1.30
C GLY A 115 2.12 -7.41 2.74
N GLY A 116 1.60 -6.66 3.73
CA GLY A 116 1.78 -7.00 5.14
C GLY A 116 1.11 -8.33 5.42
N PHE A 117 1.88 -9.40 5.65
CA PHE A 117 1.33 -10.71 5.93
C PHE A 117 0.60 -10.70 7.27
N PHE A 118 1.24 -10.23 8.35
CA PHE A 118 0.76 -10.40 9.73
C PHE A 118 -0.33 -9.42 10.21
N ALA A 119 -0.30 -8.15 9.79
CA ALA A 119 -1.28 -7.16 10.25
C ALA A 119 -2.74 -7.48 9.85
N PRO A 120 -3.03 -8.03 8.65
CA PRO A 120 -4.36 -8.51 8.31
C PRO A 120 -4.75 -9.76 9.12
N PHE A 121 -3.82 -10.68 9.43
CA PHE A 121 -4.11 -11.81 10.34
C PHE A 121 -4.49 -11.31 11.73
N ALA A 122 -3.74 -10.37 12.30
CA ALA A 122 -4.02 -9.81 13.61
C ALA A 122 -5.42 -9.16 13.65
N LEU A 123 -5.82 -8.48 12.57
CA LEU A 123 -7.14 -7.87 12.45
C LEU A 123 -8.29 -8.88 12.36
N THR A 124 -8.07 -10.11 11.85
CA THR A 124 -9.09 -11.18 11.90
C THR A 124 -9.34 -11.71 13.30
N TRP A 125 -8.42 -11.50 14.25
CA TRP A 125 -8.62 -11.91 15.64
C TRP A 125 -9.56 -10.97 16.40
N LEU A 126 -9.89 -9.80 15.84
CA LEU A 126 -10.86 -8.89 16.41
C LEU A 126 -12.28 -9.38 16.12
N PRO A 127 -13.17 -9.41 17.15
CA PRO A 127 -14.56 -9.81 16.95
C PRO A 127 -15.24 -8.91 15.92
N ASP A 128 -16.20 -9.46 15.16
CA ASP A 128 -17.17 -8.64 14.45
C ASP A 128 -18.07 -7.99 15.50
N THR A 129 -18.04 -6.66 15.58
CA THR A 129 -18.94 -5.91 16.43
C THR A 129 -19.99 -5.23 15.55
N ASP A 130 -21.26 -5.32 15.94
CA ASP A 130 -22.36 -4.59 15.29
C ASP A 130 -22.32 -3.07 15.58
N VAL A 131 -21.30 -2.64 16.32
CA VAL A 131 -21.04 -1.25 16.67
C VAL A 131 -20.57 -0.49 15.43
N LYS A 132 -21.20 0.66 15.18
CA LYS A 132 -20.99 1.47 14.00
C LYS A 132 -19.56 2.03 13.94
N ALA A 133 -18.98 2.12 12.73
CA ALA A 133 -17.65 2.68 12.51
C ALA A 133 -17.55 4.11 13.07
N THR A 134 -16.66 4.31 14.05
CA THR A 134 -16.46 5.61 14.72
C THR A 134 -15.70 6.61 13.85
N LYS A 135 -14.97 6.13 12.83
CA LYS A 135 -14.25 6.97 11.86
C LYS A 135 -14.69 6.60 10.45
N ASN A 136 -14.83 7.61 9.59
CA ASN A 136 -15.20 7.37 8.20
C ASN A 136 -14.04 6.67 7.47
N ALA A 137 -14.22 5.39 7.13
CA ALA A 137 -13.22 4.57 6.45
C ALA A 137 -12.67 5.25 5.18
N ARG A 138 -13.51 5.94 4.43
CA ARG A 138 -13.10 6.62 3.20
C ARG A 138 -12.18 7.81 3.47
N VAL A 139 -12.42 8.55 4.55
CA VAL A 139 -11.53 9.64 5.00
C VAL A 139 -10.17 9.08 5.44
N THR A 140 -10.16 7.97 6.18
CA THR A 140 -8.92 7.30 6.60
C THR A 140 -8.10 6.84 5.39
N ILE A 141 -8.74 6.26 4.38
CA ILE A 141 -8.07 5.84 3.13
C ILE A 141 -7.42 7.02 2.45
N VAL A 142 -8.16 8.12 2.24
CA VAL A 142 -7.58 9.32 1.59
C VAL A 142 -6.42 9.89 2.41
N ARG A 143 -6.51 9.93 3.74
CA ARG A 143 -5.44 10.43 4.61
C ARG A 143 -4.14 9.64 4.45
N TYR A 144 -4.18 8.31 4.55
CA TYR A 144 -2.94 7.53 4.55
C TYR A 144 -2.50 7.11 3.15
N LEU A 145 -3.42 6.58 2.36
CA LEU A 145 -3.11 6.12 1.01
C LEU A 145 -2.95 7.30 0.03
N GLY A 146 -3.76 8.35 0.17
CA GLY A 146 -3.56 9.57 -0.61
C GLY A 146 -2.23 10.25 -0.29
N THR A 147 -1.85 10.33 0.99
CA THR A 147 -0.52 10.83 1.38
C THR A 147 0.60 9.92 0.87
N SER A 148 0.41 8.60 0.90
CA SER A 148 1.44 7.70 0.39
C SER A 148 1.64 7.81 -1.12
N TRP A 149 0.57 8.02 -1.89
CA TRP A 149 0.68 8.25 -3.33
C TRP A 149 1.27 9.61 -3.66
N LEU A 150 0.94 10.65 -2.88
CA LEU A 150 1.57 11.96 -2.99
C LEU A 150 3.09 11.85 -2.81
N LEU A 151 3.53 11.25 -1.70
CA LEU A 151 4.95 11.08 -1.41
C LEU A 151 5.59 10.11 -2.41
N GLY A 152 4.92 9.01 -2.76
CA GLY A 152 5.38 8.07 -3.78
C GLY A 152 5.64 8.75 -5.12
N ALA A 153 4.76 9.64 -5.57
CA ALA A 153 4.94 10.40 -6.81
C ALA A 153 6.10 11.39 -6.70
N ILE A 154 6.17 12.20 -5.63
CA ILE A 154 7.24 13.19 -5.43
C ILE A 154 8.61 12.50 -5.36
N PHE A 155 8.74 11.45 -4.56
CA PHE A 155 10.00 10.74 -4.41
C PHE A 155 10.36 9.88 -5.63
N SER A 156 9.39 9.43 -6.43
CA SER A 156 9.67 8.85 -7.75
C SER A 156 10.31 9.87 -8.68
N ILE A 157 9.79 11.11 -8.71
CA ILE A 157 10.41 12.19 -9.49
C ILE A 157 11.83 12.45 -8.98
N VAL A 158 12.02 12.59 -7.66
CA VAL A 158 13.36 12.79 -7.08
C VAL A 158 14.31 11.66 -7.43
N ALA A 159 13.89 10.40 -7.30
CA ALA A 159 14.72 9.23 -7.62
C ALA A 159 15.12 9.21 -9.11
N ILE A 160 14.17 9.52 -9.99
CA ILE A 160 14.43 9.61 -11.43
C ILE A 160 15.39 10.78 -11.74
N MET A 161 15.24 11.93 -11.08
CA MET A 161 16.13 13.10 -11.28
C MET A 161 17.54 12.84 -10.72
N VAL A 162 17.66 12.14 -9.59
CA VAL A 162 18.95 11.68 -9.06
C VAL A 162 19.61 10.72 -10.04
N PHE A 163 18.85 9.79 -10.62
CA PHE A 163 19.35 8.91 -11.67
C PHE A 163 19.79 9.69 -12.91
N TYR A 164 18.96 10.63 -13.39
CA TYR A 164 19.26 11.50 -14.52
C TYR A 164 20.58 12.27 -14.34
N ALA A 165 20.84 12.75 -13.12
CA ALA A 165 22.08 13.47 -12.78
C ALA A 165 23.32 12.56 -12.62
N ARG A 166 23.13 11.25 -12.37
CA ARG A 166 24.21 10.29 -12.08
C ARG A 166 24.37 9.20 -13.14
N ALA A 167 23.68 9.29 -14.27
CA ALA A 167 23.84 8.34 -15.35
C ALA A 167 25.22 8.50 -15.99
N ASN A 168 25.87 7.39 -16.34
CA ASN A 168 27.18 7.43 -17.00
C ASN A 168 27.05 7.76 -18.48
N ASP A 169 25.98 7.26 -19.10
CA ASP A 169 25.69 7.46 -20.50
C ASP A 169 24.43 8.32 -20.68
N HIS A 170 24.61 9.43 -21.39
CA HIS A 170 23.58 10.44 -21.66
C HIS A 170 22.96 10.27 -23.05
N SER A 171 23.25 9.17 -23.74
CA SER A 171 22.70 8.88 -25.04
C SER A 171 21.22 8.49 -24.95
N TRP A 172 20.39 9.14 -25.78
CA TRP A 172 18.97 8.84 -25.90
C TRP A 172 18.70 7.74 -26.94
N THR A 173 19.63 6.80 -27.12
CA THR A 173 19.48 5.70 -28.06
C THR A 173 18.46 4.69 -27.53
N LYS A 174 17.71 4.05 -28.43
CA LYS A 174 16.78 2.98 -28.05
C LYS A 174 17.56 1.78 -27.50
N VAL A 175 17.04 1.16 -26.43
CA VAL A 175 17.60 -0.09 -25.89
C VAL A 175 17.10 -1.26 -26.73
N GLY A 176 17.79 -1.56 -27.83
CA GLY A 176 17.40 -2.64 -28.75
C GLY A 176 16.08 -2.41 -29.48
N ASP A 177 15.70 -3.38 -30.32
CA ASP A 177 14.51 -3.28 -31.19
C ASP A 177 13.19 -3.53 -30.45
N TYR A 178 13.25 -3.97 -29.19
CA TYR A 178 12.07 -4.37 -28.41
C TYR A 178 11.24 -3.18 -27.92
N TYR A 179 11.81 -1.96 -27.88
CA TYR A 179 11.12 -0.76 -27.39
C TYR A 179 10.91 0.24 -28.52
N PRO A 180 9.70 0.29 -29.11
CA PRO A 180 9.45 1.11 -30.29
C PRO A 180 9.49 2.62 -30.00
N ALA A 181 9.32 3.03 -28.74
CA ALA A 181 9.21 4.43 -28.33
C ALA A 181 10.57 5.11 -28.13
N ASN A 182 10.63 6.41 -28.42
CA ASN A 182 11.80 7.24 -28.14
C ASN A 182 11.95 7.40 -26.60
N PRO A 183 13.09 7.02 -25.99
CA PRO A 183 13.28 7.11 -24.54
C PRO A 183 13.05 8.51 -23.97
N LYS A 184 13.36 9.55 -24.75
CA LYS A 184 13.11 10.96 -24.38
C LYS A 184 11.62 11.26 -24.23
N GLN A 185 10.80 10.78 -25.16
CA GLN A 185 9.35 10.99 -25.12
C GLN A 185 8.71 10.23 -23.95
N VAL A 186 9.13 8.99 -23.73
CA VAL A 186 8.66 8.17 -22.60
C VAL A 186 9.03 8.85 -21.27
N PHE A 187 10.28 9.27 -21.12
CA PHE A 187 10.74 10.00 -19.94
C PHE A 187 9.90 11.25 -19.67
N THR A 188 9.69 12.11 -20.67
CA THR A 188 8.88 13.32 -20.53
C THR A 188 7.43 12.99 -20.15
N ALA A 189 6.83 11.98 -20.78
CA ALA A 189 5.47 11.54 -20.47
C ALA A 189 5.35 11.02 -19.03
N VAL A 190 6.30 10.19 -18.58
CA VAL A 190 6.33 9.64 -17.21
C VAL A 190 6.47 10.75 -16.18
N ILE A 191 7.41 11.69 -16.38
CA ILE A 191 7.58 12.84 -15.48
C ILE A 191 6.33 13.72 -15.47
N ALA A 192 5.70 13.97 -16.62
CA ALA A 192 4.46 14.74 -16.70
C ALA A 192 3.32 14.06 -15.93
N VAL A 193 3.14 12.76 -16.07
CA VAL A 193 2.12 12.00 -15.34
C VAL A 193 2.37 12.03 -13.83
N LEU A 194 3.61 11.83 -13.37
CA LEU A 194 3.97 11.93 -11.96
C LEU A 194 3.77 13.35 -11.41
N ALA A 195 4.11 14.38 -12.18
CA ALA A 195 3.92 15.77 -11.81
C ALA A 195 2.42 16.12 -11.67
N VAL A 196 1.59 15.69 -12.61
CA VAL A 196 0.14 15.87 -12.53
C VAL A 196 -0.43 15.09 -11.33
N ALA A 197 -0.03 13.83 -11.14
CA ALA A 197 -0.50 13.02 -10.02
C ALA A 197 -0.12 13.61 -8.66
N SER A 198 1.10 14.12 -8.52
CA SER A 198 1.56 14.80 -7.30
C SER A 198 0.85 16.13 -7.07
N ALA A 199 0.66 16.96 -8.10
CA ALA A 199 -0.07 18.22 -8.00
C ALA A 199 -1.53 18.01 -7.57
N LEU A 200 -2.23 17.06 -8.20
CA LEU A 200 -3.61 16.71 -7.82
C LEU A 200 -3.67 16.17 -6.39
N SER A 201 -2.74 15.28 -6.02
CA SER A 201 -2.71 14.73 -4.66
C SER A 201 -2.40 15.81 -3.61
N LEU A 202 -1.53 16.77 -3.92
CA LEU A 202 -1.19 17.89 -3.04
C LEU A 202 -2.37 18.84 -2.86
N LEU A 203 -3.22 18.99 -3.88
CA LEU A 203 -4.43 19.80 -3.78
C LEU A 203 -5.51 19.13 -2.93
N PHE A 204 -5.72 17.82 -3.09
CA PHE A 204 -6.83 17.10 -2.45
C PHE A 204 -6.52 16.57 -1.05
N VAL A 205 -5.35 15.98 -0.83
CA VAL A 205 -5.04 15.23 0.39
C VAL A 205 -5.03 16.09 1.66
N PRO A 206 -4.44 17.32 1.69
CA PRO A 206 -4.38 18.13 2.90
C PRO A 206 -5.76 18.46 3.48
N TRP A 207 -6.77 18.62 2.62
CA TRP A 207 -8.12 18.96 3.07
C TRP A 207 -8.77 17.83 3.88
N PHE A 208 -8.32 16.59 3.70
CA PHE A 208 -8.79 15.46 4.49
C PHE A 208 -8.19 15.42 5.89
N TYR A 209 -7.09 16.12 6.17
CA TYR A 209 -6.51 16.21 7.52
C TYR A 209 -7.24 17.17 8.45
N ASN A 210 -8.15 18.00 7.93
CA ASN A 210 -8.99 18.87 8.75
C ASN A 210 -9.92 18.02 9.66
N GLN A 211 -10.09 18.45 10.91
CA GLN A 211 -10.97 17.79 11.88
C GLN A 211 -12.45 17.92 11.47
N ASN A 212 -12.80 19.01 10.75
CA ASN A 212 -14.17 19.30 10.34
C ASN A 212 -14.61 18.55 9.08
N THR A 213 -13.73 17.84 8.38
CA THR A 213 -14.05 17.15 7.11
C THR A 213 -15.21 16.16 7.28
N VAL A 214 -15.24 15.41 8.38
CA VAL A 214 -16.31 14.45 8.67
C VAL A 214 -17.63 15.18 8.98
N ALA A 215 -17.58 16.27 9.75
CA ALA A 215 -18.76 17.09 10.05
C ALA A 215 -19.36 17.71 8.78
N HIS A 216 -18.53 18.25 7.89
CA HIS A 216 -18.99 18.77 6.59
C HIS A 216 -19.58 17.69 5.69
N MET A 217 -19.00 16.47 5.69
CA MET A 217 -19.56 15.33 4.96
C MET A 217 -20.91 14.88 5.49
N ILE A 218 -21.20 15.06 6.79
CA ILE A 218 -22.48 14.71 7.41
C ILE A 218 -23.52 15.81 7.15
N ALA A 219 -23.14 17.08 7.30
CA ALA A 219 -24.02 18.24 7.17
C ALA A 219 -24.48 18.56 5.72
N GLU A 220 -24.20 17.70 4.75
CA GLU A 220 -24.60 17.80 3.33
C GLU A 220 -24.29 19.13 2.60
N THR A 221 -23.40 19.95 3.18
CA THR A 221 -22.88 21.19 2.59
C THR A 221 -22.23 20.94 1.22
N SER A 222 -22.08 21.99 0.39
CA SER A 222 -21.38 21.89 -0.91
C SER A 222 -19.97 21.31 -0.77
N LEU A 223 -19.24 21.71 0.27
CA LEU A 223 -17.95 21.13 0.67
C LEU A 223 -18.07 19.65 1.07
N GLY A 224 -19.14 19.27 1.79
CA GLY A 224 -19.46 17.89 2.12
C GLY A 224 -19.66 16.99 0.89
N LYS A 225 -20.37 17.48 -0.13
CA LYS A 225 -20.55 16.77 -1.41
C LYS A 225 -19.21 16.57 -2.13
N TRP A 226 -18.35 17.58 -2.11
CA TRP A 226 -17.00 17.49 -2.68
C TRP A 226 -16.12 16.45 -1.97
N TYR A 227 -16.12 16.42 -0.64
CA TYR A 227 -15.40 15.40 0.13
C TYR A 227 -15.92 13.97 -0.13
N ARG A 228 -17.25 13.80 -0.28
CA ARG A 228 -17.84 12.51 -0.67
C ARG A 228 -17.39 12.08 -2.07
N PHE A 229 -17.29 13.00 -3.02
CA PHE A 229 -16.82 12.70 -4.38
C PHE A 229 -15.36 12.22 -4.39
N ILE A 230 -14.43 13.02 -3.83
CA ILE A 230 -13.01 12.65 -3.80
C ILE A 230 -12.78 11.34 -3.05
N SER A 231 -13.41 11.18 -1.88
CA SER A 231 -13.25 9.96 -1.09
C SER A 231 -13.81 8.70 -1.78
N THR A 232 -14.86 8.86 -2.59
CA THR A 232 -15.39 7.77 -3.42
C THR A 232 -14.43 7.43 -4.55
N LEU A 233 -13.83 8.42 -5.23
CA LEU A 233 -12.82 8.20 -6.27
C LEU A 233 -11.65 7.37 -5.73
N TYR A 234 -11.09 7.76 -4.58
CA TYR A 234 -10.03 6.97 -3.94
C TYR A 234 -10.50 5.56 -3.57
N THR A 235 -11.70 5.41 -3.02
CA THR A 235 -12.25 4.08 -2.67
C THR A 235 -12.38 3.17 -3.90
N VAL A 236 -12.77 3.72 -5.05
CA VAL A 236 -12.82 2.98 -6.33
C VAL A 236 -11.42 2.54 -6.75
N ILE A 237 -10.43 3.44 -6.70
CA ILE A 237 -9.04 3.09 -7.08
C ILE A 237 -8.48 2.00 -6.15
N VAL A 238 -8.70 2.10 -4.84
CA VAL A 238 -8.31 1.06 -3.87
C VAL A 238 -8.98 -0.27 -4.20
N THR A 239 -10.27 -0.25 -4.53
CA THR A 239 -11.00 -1.46 -4.88
C THR A 239 -10.39 -2.13 -6.12
N MET A 240 -10.02 -1.34 -7.14
CA MET A 240 -9.32 -1.86 -8.32
C MET A 240 -7.96 -2.46 -7.97
N LEU A 241 -7.17 -1.81 -7.11
CA LEU A 241 -5.88 -2.35 -6.66
C LEU A 241 -6.03 -3.67 -5.90
N LEU A 242 -7.03 -3.76 -5.03
CA LEU A 242 -7.36 -4.98 -4.30
C LEU A 242 -7.78 -6.12 -5.25
N ILE A 243 -8.53 -5.83 -6.32
CA ILE A 243 -8.86 -6.81 -7.36
C ILE A 243 -7.61 -7.27 -8.12
N ILE A 244 -6.72 -6.34 -8.49
CA ILE A 244 -5.43 -6.68 -9.12
C ILE A 244 -4.61 -7.58 -8.19
N GLN A 245 -4.60 -7.31 -6.88
CA GLN A 245 -3.93 -8.16 -5.91
C GLN A 245 -4.51 -9.58 -5.89
N ILE A 246 -5.83 -9.76 -5.96
CA ILE A 246 -6.46 -11.08 -6.11
C ILE A 246 -5.93 -11.78 -7.37
N ILE A 247 -5.93 -11.10 -8.51
CA ILE A 247 -5.45 -11.67 -9.78
C ILE A 247 -3.98 -12.10 -9.66
N THR A 248 -3.11 -11.22 -9.14
CA THR A 248 -1.68 -11.56 -8.96
C THR A 248 -1.45 -12.70 -7.97
N ALA A 249 -2.27 -12.81 -6.91
CA ALA A 249 -2.18 -13.92 -5.96
C ALA A 249 -2.57 -15.25 -6.62
N VAL A 250 -3.59 -15.25 -7.49
CA VAL A 250 -3.97 -16.43 -8.29
C VAL A 250 -2.87 -16.81 -9.29
N LEU A 251 -2.28 -15.83 -10.00
CA LEU A 251 -1.17 -16.09 -10.93
C LEU A 251 0.05 -16.70 -10.22
N LYS A 252 0.42 -16.21 -9.04
CA LYS A 252 1.48 -16.80 -8.21
C LYS A 252 1.17 -18.23 -7.79
N LEU A 253 -0.09 -18.55 -7.50
CA LEU A 253 -0.50 -19.91 -7.15
C LEU A 253 -0.30 -20.85 -8.35
N ILE A 254 -0.64 -20.40 -9.57
CA ILE A 254 -0.39 -21.14 -10.81
C ILE A 254 1.11 -21.37 -11.01
N GLU A 255 1.95 -20.34 -10.82
CA GLU A 255 3.41 -20.46 -10.91
C GLU A 255 3.96 -21.52 -9.94
N ILE A 256 3.54 -21.49 -8.68
CA ILE A 256 3.98 -22.47 -7.68
C ILE A 256 3.49 -23.87 -8.04
N PHE A 257 2.26 -24.00 -8.55
CA PHE A 257 1.76 -25.29 -9.04
C PHE A 257 2.65 -25.85 -10.16
N THR A 258 3.03 -25.02 -11.14
CA THR A 258 3.94 -25.45 -12.22
C THR A 258 5.33 -25.85 -11.72
N SER A 259 5.83 -25.19 -10.67
CA SER A 259 7.14 -25.50 -10.08
C SER A 259 7.23 -26.90 -9.45
N ILE A 260 6.10 -27.47 -9.01
CA ILE A 260 6.04 -28.82 -8.43
C ILE A 260 6.32 -29.88 -9.50
N PHE A 261 5.83 -29.67 -10.73
CA PHE A 261 6.03 -30.62 -11.83
C PHE A 261 7.42 -30.55 -12.45
N GLN A 262 8.14 -29.44 -12.25
CA GLN A 262 9.48 -29.23 -12.80
C GLN A 262 10.61 -29.71 -11.87
N ASN A 263 10.39 -29.72 -10.55
CA ASN A 263 11.40 -30.08 -9.54
C ASN A 263 11.41 -31.58 -9.16
N ASN A 264 11.41 -32.47 -10.15
CA ASN A 264 11.45 -33.93 -9.95
C ASN A 264 12.87 -34.46 -9.64
N GLN A 265 13.49 -34.01 -8.55
CA GLN A 265 14.76 -34.58 -8.06
C GLN A 265 14.65 -35.02 -6.60
N GLY A 266 14.02 -36.18 -6.37
CA GLY A 266 14.03 -36.91 -5.08
C GLY A 266 12.74 -36.79 -4.23
N ALA A 267 12.49 -37.80 -3.38
CA ALA A 267 11.30 -37.86 -2.52
C ALA A 267 11.26 -36.74 -1.46
N GLY A 268 12.42 -36.33 -0.93
CA GLY A 268 12.52 -35.25 0.06
C GLY A 268 12.24 -33.85 -0.52
N SER A 269 12.71 -33.57 -1.73
CA SER A 269 12.44 -32.30 -2.42
C SER A 269 10.98 -32.20 -2.87
N SER A 270 10.37 -33.33 -3.23
CA SER A 270 8.94 -33.44 -3.54
C SER A 270 8.07 -33.12 -2.31
N PHE A 271 8.42 -33.64 -1.13
CA PHE A 271 7.71 -33.33 0.12
C PHE A 271 7.80 -31.83 0.49
N ILE A 272 8.99 -31.23 0.39
CA ILE A 272 9.18 -29.80 0.66
C ILE A 272 8.40 -28.95 -0.35
N SER A 273 8.34 -29.36 -1.62
CA SER A 273 7.59 -28.67 -2.67
C SER A 273 6.08 -28.72 -2.41
N ILE A 274 5.55 -29.87 -1.98
CA ILE A 274 4.14 -30.02 -1.57
C ILE A 274 3.83 -29.18 -0.33
N MET A 275 4.72 -29.14 0.67
CA MET A 275 4.54 -28.28 1.85
C MET A 275 4.53 -26.79 1.46
N ARG A 276 5.46 -26.35 0.61
CA ARG A 276 5.51 -24.97 0.08
C ARG A 276 4.24 -24.62 -0.68
N PHE A 277 3.76 -25.53 -1.53
CA PHE A 277 2.51 -25.36 -2.26
C PHE A 277 1.32 -25.23 -1.31
N THR A 278 1.17 -26.14 -0.35
CA THR A 278 0.08 -26.13 0.61
C THR A 278 0.08 -24.84 1.45
N MET A 279 1.25 -24.41 1.93
CA MET A 279 1.39 -23.16 2.67
C MET A 279 1.02 -21.94 1.81
N SER A 280 1.47 -21.92 0.55
CA SER A 280 1.14 -20.85 -0.39
C SER A 280 -0.35 -20.83 -0.74
N LEU A 281 -0.97 -22.00 -0.90
CA LEU A 281 -2.40 -22.14 -1.18
C LEU A 281 -3.24 -21.61 -0.02
N ILE A 282 -2.92 -22.01 1.22
CA ILE A 282 -3.61 -21.51 2.43
C ILE A 282 -3.44 -20.00 2.56
N SER A 283 -2.22 -19.49 2.40
CA SER A 283 -1.90 -18.06 2.43
C SER A 283 -2.71 -17.28 1.38
N THR A 284 -2.76 -17.79 0.15
CA THR A 284 -3.46 -17.18 -0.98
C THR A 284 -4.98 -17.17 -0.76
N MET A 285 -5.56 -18.30 -0.34
CA MET A 285 -6.99 -18.38 -0.03
C MET A 285 -7.37 -17.42 1.11
N PHE A 286 -6.55 -17.34 2.15
CA PHE A 286 -6.77 -16.42 3.24
C PHE A 286 -6.67 -14.95 2.80
N MET A 287 -5.67 -14.62 1.97
CA MET A 287 -5.49 -13.29 1.41
C MET A 287 -6.70 -12.88 0.55
N ILE A 288 -7.18 -13.78 -0.33
CA ILE A 288 -8.38 -13.54 -1.15
C ILE A 288 -9.60 -13.32 -0.26
N TYR A 289 -9.82 -14.19 0.74
CA TYR A 289 -10.93 -14.06 1.69
C TYR A 289 -10.92 -12.69 2.39
N LEU A 290 -9.75 -12.26 2.87
CA LEU A 290 -9.57 -10.97 3.50
C LEU A 290 -9.87 -9.81 2.55
N ILE A 291 -9.32 -9.85 1.34
CA ILE A 291 -9.54 -8.80 0.35
C ILE A 291 -11.03 -8.67 0.03
N VAL A 292 -11.74 -9.79 -0.19
CA VAL A 292 -13.18 -9.79 -0.46
C VAL A 292 -13.96 -9.18 0.71
N LYS A 293 -13.64 -9.56 1.95
CA LYS A 293 -14.29 -8.98 3.14
C LYS A 293 -14.00 -7.49 3.30
N VAL A 294 -12.79 -7.06 2.95
CA VAL A 294 -12.40 -5.64 2.96
C VAL A 294 -13.17 -4.85 1.90
N ILE A 295 -13.25 -5.34 0.66
CA ILE A 295 -14.06 -4.70 -0.40
C ILE A 295 -15.52 -4.59 0.07
N ALA A 296 -16.10 -5.68 0.58
CA ALA A 296 -17.46 -5.67 1.10
C ALA A 296 -17.61 -4.65 2.26
N GLY A 297 -16.63 -4.56 3.15
CA GLY A 297 -16.60 -3.60 4.26
C GLY A 297 -16.48 -2.14 3.82
N LEU A 298 -15.73 -1.86 2.75
CA LEU A 298 -15.57 -0.51 2.17
C LEU A 298 -16.86 0.02 1.53
N TRP A 299 -17.60 -0.88 0.89
CA TRP A 299 -18.83 -0.55 0.17
C TRP A 299 -20.10 -0.73 1.00
N LYS A 300 -20.01 -1.25 2.23
CA LYS A 300 -21.17 -1.39 3.11
C LYS A 300 -21.79 -0.01 3.34
N ARG A 301 -23.02 0.16 2.85
CA ARG A 301 -23.79 1.40 2.97
C ARG A 301 -23.95 1.72 4.45
N SER A 302 -23.47 2.89 4.78
CA SER A 302 -23.19 3.35 6.12
C SER A 302 -24.18 4.44 6.49
N ASP A 303 -25.46 4.17 6.27
CA ASP A 303 -26.54 5.16 6.38
C ASP A 303 -26.87 5.44 7.85
N ASN A 304 -25.86 5.39 8.71
CA ASN A 304 -25.99 5.40 10.14
C ASN A 304 -24.66 5.80 10.83
N TYR A 305 -23.76 6.56 10.17
CA TYR A 305 -22.50 7.05 10.77
C TYR A 305 -22.72 8.03 11.94
N MET A 306 -23.15 7.52 13.08
CA MET A 306 -23.07 8.11 14.41
C MET A 306 -23.65 7.05 15.36
N ILE A 307 -22.81 6.53 16.26
CA ILE A 307 -23.27 6.23 17.62
C ILE A 307 -22.29 6.88 18.57
N SER A 308 -22.88 7.64 19.50
CA SER A 308 -22.37 8.14 20.76
C SER A 308 -21.11 7.42 21.27
N ILE A 309 -19.96 8.04 21.06
CA ILE A 309 -18.88 7.92 22.03
C ILE A 309 -19.34 8.75 23.25
N PRO A 310 -19.34 8.23 24.49
CA PRO A 310 -19.74 9.00 25.67
C PRO A 310 -19.05 10.37 25.78
N GLN A 311 -17.80 10.44 25.30
CA GLN A 311 -16.97 11.66 25.25
C GLN A 311 -17.53 12.78 24.33
N TYR A 312 -18.44 12.47 23.40
CA TYR A 312 -19.15 13.46 22.58
C TYR A 312 -20.61 13.66 23.01
N ARG A 313 -21.13 12.86 23.94
CA ARG A 313 -22.49 13.02 24.49
C ARG A 313 -22.58 14.24 25.41
N GLU A 314 -21.50 14.58 26.12
CA GLU A 314 -21.41 15.78 26.96
C GLU A 314 -21.36 17.08 26.13
N ALA A 315 -20.74 17.04 24.95
CA ALA A 315 -20.67 18.19 24.04
C ALA A 315 -21.99 18.48 23.31
N ASP A 316 -22.84 17.46 23.09
CA ASP A 316 -24.19 17.65 22.56
C ASP A 316 -25.19 18.05 23.66
N GLN A 317 -25.06 17.53 24.88
CA GLN A 317 -25.93 17.93 26.01
C GLN A 317 -25.77 19.42 26.38
N THR A 318 -24.57 19.97 26.24
CA THR A 318 -24.29 21.40 26.47
C THR A 318 -24.79 22.31 25.34
N ARG A 319 -25.09 21.77 24.15
CA ARG A 319 -25.70 22.53 23.04
C ARG A 319 -27.22 22.52 23.04
N THR A 320 -27.85 21.56 23.72
CA THR A 320 -29.31 21.49 23.87
C THR A 320 -29.84 22.20 25.13
N THR A 321 -28.97 22.85 25.91
CA THR A 321 -29.32 23.56 27.16
C THR A 321 -29.17 25.08 27.10
N TYR A 322 -29.09 25.67 25.90
CA TYR A 322 -29.21 27.11 25.69
C TYR A 322 -30.20 27.42 24.57
#